data_AF-A0A0K0FZK7-F1
#
_entry.id   AF-A0A0K0FZK7-F1
#
_cell.length_a   1.000
_cell.length_b   1.000
_cell.length_c   1.000
_cell.angle_alpha   90.00
_cell.angle_beta   90.00
_cell.angle_gamma   90.00
#
_symmetry.space_group_name_H-M   'P 1'
#
loop_
_entity.id
_entity.type
_entity.pdbx_description
1 polymer ?
#
loop_
_entity_poly.entity_id
_entity_poly.type
_entity_poly.pdbx_seq_one_letter_code
_entity_poly.pdbx_strand_id
1 'polypeptide(L)'
;MGSRCTSIFAVIISLFILIGAGVLFFFGFTDFKPESTKDLLKAHEANADISKLSIIDVEEFISKNKNISISITSMSGENLDSGSLYTYPKCFYIKESLKKLIKDKSKLSSYKPNINIGQSVKFHIKPSPSANSTIDFCGEHSELQRNNYIIIGAGVVALVILSLIIILTIFILCGFCSGSNIPLVVAVIGVIGFCSGTVSFGFFLHNTLNYYTLRGLKSADVAVEYGLPKQGNNIFYLFAGICVLFSNIVFVVMMFTAARQRKREIILSATHQFAPKIIH
;
A
#
# COMPACT_ATOMS: atom_id res chain seq x y z
N MET A 1 -6.77 -14.39 -36.83
CA MET A 1 -6.42 -15.03 -35.53
C MET A 1 -5.23 -14.36 -34.84
N GLY A 2 -4.52 -13.42 -35.48
CA GLY A 2 -3.33 -12.80 -34.89
C GLY A 2 -3.64 -12.02 -33.62
N SER A 3 -4.76 -11.29 -33.56
CA SER A 3 -5.11 -10.52 -32.37
C SER A 3 -5.36 -11.41 -31.15
N ARG A 4 -5.98 -12.58 -31.34
CA ARG A 4 -6.23 -13.54 -30.25
C ARG A 4 -4.91 -14.12 -29.72
N CYS A 5 -4.01 -14.52 -30.61
CA CYS A 5 -2.68 -15.01 -30.22
C CYS A 5 -1.90 -13.96 -29.44
N THR A 6 -1.84 -12.72 -29.93
CA THR A 6 -1.16 -11.61 -29.24
C THR A 6 -1.78 -11.32 -27.87
N SER A 7 -3.12 -11.36 -27.75
CA SER A 7 -3.80 -11.21 -26.46
C SER A 7 -3.48 -12.35 -25.48
N ILE A 8 -3.35 -13.61 -25.95
CA ILE A 8 -2.92 -14.74 -25.11
C ILE A 8 -1.49 -14.52 -24.61
N PHE A 9 -0.56 -14.20 -25.52
CA PHE A 9 0.82 -13.89 -25.12
C PHE A 9 0.87 -12.74 -24.11
N ALA A 10 0.02 -11.73 -24.29
CA ALA A 10 -0.07 -10.62 -23.37
C ALA A 10 -0.44 -11.04 -21.95
N VAL A 11 -1.44 -11.92 -21.82
CA VAL A 11 -1.85 -12.48 -20.54
C VAL A 11 -0.73 -13.30 -19.91
N ILE A 12 -0.09 -14.18 -20.69
CA ILE A 12 0.97 -15.07 -20.20
C ILE A 12 2.16 -14.29 -19.66
N ILE A 13 2.69 -13.34 -20.43
CA ILE A 13 3.85 -12.52 -20.03
C ILE A 13 3.51 -11.71 -18.77
N SER A 14 2.32 -11.11 -18.73
CA SER A 14 1.88 -10.32 -17.57
C SER A 14 1.73 -11.19 -16.33
N LEU A 15 1.20 -12.41 -16.46
CA LEU A 15 1.05 -13.34 -15.37
C LEU A 15 2.41 -13.74 -14.76
N PHE A 16 3.42 -14.00 -15.59
CA PHE A 16 4.77 -14.29 -15.09
C PHE A 16 5.36 -13.14 -14.27
N ILE A 17 5.19 -11.89 -14.72
CA ILE A 17 5.65 -10.72 -13.98
C ILE A 17 4.87 -10.57 -12.66
N LEU A 18 3.56 -10.80 -12.67
CA LEU A 18 2.72 -10.74 -11.47
C LEU A 18 3.07 -11.82 -10.45
N ILE A 19 3.42 -13.03 -10.89
CA ILE A 19 3.93 -14.09 -9.99
C ILE A 19 5.22 -13.61 -9.31
N GLY A 20 6.15 -13.03 -10.08
CA GLY A 20 7.37 -12.43 -9.52
C GLY A 20 7.08 -11.33 -8.50
N ALA A 21 6.12 -10.44 -8.80
CA ALA A 21 5.67 -9.41 -7.87
C ALA A 21 5.06 -10.01 -6.59
N GLY A 22 4.27 -11.07 -6.70
CA GLY A 22 3.70 -11.78 -5.56
C GLY A 22 4.77 -12.38 -4.66
N VAL A 23 5.78 -13.02 -5.24
CA VAL A 23 6.93 -13.58 -4.48
C VAL A 23 7.69 -12.47 -3.76
N LEU A 24 7.98 -11.35 -4.43
CA LEU A 24 8.62 -10.18 -3.80
C LEU A 24 7.76 -9.61 -2.66
N PHE A 25 6.44 -9.57 -2.83
CA PHE A 25 5.52 -9.15 -1.79
C PHE A 25 5.58 -10.07 -0.56
N PHE A 26 5.64 -11.40 -0.76
CA PHE A 26 5.82 -12.36 0.33
C PHE A 26 7.19 -12.23 1.03
N PHE A 27 8.27 -11.99 0.28
CA PHE A 27 9.55 -11.66 0.91
C PHE A 27 9.47 -10.36 1.71
N GLY A 28 8.72 -9.37 1.22
CA GLY A 28 8.49 -8.13 1.95
C GLY A 28 7.77 -8.30 3.29
N PHE A 29 6.93 -9.33 3.42
CA PHE A 29 6.31 -9.71 4.70
C PHE A 29 7.29 -10.28 5.72
N THR A 30 8.42 -10.84 5.25
CA THR A 30 9.44 -11.38 6.16
C THR A 30 10.26 -10.27 6.85
N ASP A 31 10.27 -9.04 6.32
CA ASP A 31 10.65 -7.86 7.11
C ASP A 31 9.47 -7.46 8.00
N PHE A 32 9.51 -8.06 9.17
CA PHE A 32 8.48 -8.05 10.17
C PHE A 32 8.00 -6.61 10.56
N LYS A 33 6.74 -6.28 10.23
CA LYS A 33 6.00 -5.11 10.76
C LYS A 33 4.74 -5.63 11.48
N PRO A 34 4.68 -5.60 12.82
CA PRO A 34 3.59 -6.17 13.58
C PRO A 34 2.34 -5.31 13.45
N GLU A 35 1.28 -5.89 12.92
CA GLU A 35 -0.07 -5.30 12.97
C GLU A 35 -0.84 -5.79 14.21
N SER A 36 -0.33 -6.83 14.88
CA SER A 36 -0.91 -7.39 16.09
C SER A 36 0.13 -7.73 17.16
N THR A 37 -0.34 -7.89 18.39
CA THR A 37 0.43 -8.45 19.52
C THR A 37 0.87 -9.89 19.28
N LYS A 38 0.13 -10.67 18.48
CA LYS A 38 0.56 -12.02 18.08
C LYS A 38 1.78 -11.99 17.17
N ASP A 39 1.86 -10.97 16.33
CA ASP A 39 3.05 -10.77 15.51
C ASP A 39 4.23 -10.46 16.43
N LEU A 40 4.07 -9.59 17.44
CA LEU A 40 5.16 -9.28 18.39
C LEU A 40 5.78 -10.52 19.04
N LEU A 41 4.94 -11.50 19.41
CA LEU A 41 5.41 -12.78 19.95
C LEU A 41 6.31 -13.50 18.93
N LYS A 42 5.88 -13.59 17.67
CA LYS A 42 6.65 -14.22 16.59
C LYS A 42 7.96 -13.48 16.32
N ALA A 43 7.95 -12.16 16.37
CA ALA A 43 9.15 -11.34 16.25
C ALA A 43 10.16 -11.69 17.34
N HIS A 44 9.69 -11.76 18.59
CA HIS A 44 10.52 -12.08 19.73
C HIS A 44 11.08 -13.51 19.63
N GLU A 45 10.24 -14.49 19.27
CA GLU A 45 10.67 -15.88 19.08
C GLU A 45 11.66 -16.05 17.92
N ALA A 46 11.55 -15.21 16.88
CA ALA A 46 12.48 -15.15 15.76
C ALA A 46 13.75 -14.32 16.03
N ASN A 47 13.96 -13.80 17.26
CA ASN A 47 15.01 -12.84 17.60
C ASN A 47 15.05 -11.62 16.66
N ALA A 48 13.90 -11.21 16.14
CA ALA A 48 13.79 -10.03 15.31
C ALA A 48 14.10 -8.77 16.14
N ASP A 49 14.74 -7.80 15.50
CA ASP A 49 15.09 -6.53 16.14
C ASP A 49 13.83 -5.69 16.41
N ILE A 50 13.36 -5.77 17.66
CA ILE A 50 12.15 -5.10 18.16
C ILE A 50 12.29 -3.56 18.10
N SER A 51 13.52 -3.02 18.02
CA SER A 51 13.74 -1.58 17.86
C SER A 51 13.30 -1.02 16.50
N LYS A 52 13.16 -1.90 15.49
CA LYS A 52 12.64 -1.54 14.16
C LYS A 52 11.13 -1.44 14.11
N LEU A 53 10.45 -1.83 15.18
CA LEU A 53 9.01 -1.78 15.27
C LEU A 53 8.58 -0.35 15.55
N SER A 54 7.44 0.05 14.97
CA SER A 54 6.86 1.37 15.18
C SER A 54 6.16 1.47 16.55
N ILE A 55 6.83 1.01 17.62
CA ILE A 55 6.35 0.96 19.00
C ILE A 55 7.39 1.63 19.88
N ILE A 56 6.93 2.49 20.76
CA ILE A 56 7.76 3.09 21.82
C ILE A 56 7.28 2.61 23.19
N ASP A 57 8.22 2.38 24.10
CA ASP A 57 7.92 2.23 25.53
C ASP A 57 7.76 3.63 26.12
N VAL A 58 6.59 3.93 26.68
CA VAL A 58 6.20 5.29 27.08
C VAL A 58 7.08 5.81 28.20
N GLU A 59 7.38 4.98 29.19
CA GLU A 59 8.20 5.34 30.35
C GLU A 59 9.64 5.67 29.91
N GLU A 60 10.24 4.80 29.11
CA GLU A 60 11.59 5.00 28.58
C GLU A 60 11.65 6.24 27.69
N PHE A 61 10.67 6.42 26.81
CA PHE A 61 10.61 7.54 25.87
C PHE A 61 10.47 8.90 26.57
N ILE A 62 9.58 9.01 27.56
CA ILE A 62 9.42 10.24 28.36
C ILE A 62 10.70 10.52 29.15
N SER A 63 11.30 9.49 29.76
CA SER A 63 12.52 9.65 30.56
C SER A 63 13.71 10.16 29.74
N LYS A 64 13.89 9.65 28.52
CA LYS A 64 14.95 10.07 27.58
C LYS A 64 14.77 11.51 27.11
N ASN A 65 13.53 11.96 27.01
CA ASN A 65 13.18 13.27 26.47
C ASN A 65 12.71 14.26 27.54
N LYS A 66 13.06 14.09 28.82
CA LYS A 66 12.64 15.01 29.91
C LYS A 66 12.88 16.50 29.62
N ASN A 67 13.92 16.82 28.86
CA ASN A 67 14.29 18.20 28.52
C ASN A 67 13.38 18.82 27.44
N ILE A 68 12.63 18.00 26.73
CA ILE A 68 11.75 18.38 25.63
C ILE A 68 10.36 18.04 26.13
N SER A 69 9.56 19.04 26.50
CA SER A 69 8.24 18.86 27.14
C SER A 69 7.31 17.94 26.33
N ILE A 70 7.41 16.63 26.57
CA ILE A 70 6.66 15.57 25.93
C ILE A 70 5.66 15.04 26.96
N SER A 71 4.41 14.88 26.54
CA SER A 71 3.40 14.20 27.34
C SER A 71 2.50 13.35 26.47
N ILE A 72 2.06 12.23 27.02
CA ILE A 72 1.06 11.36 26.41
C ILE A 72 -0.13 11.35 27.36
N THR A 73 -1.31 11.72 26.86
CA THR A 73 -2.54 11.78 27.65
C THR A 73 -3.63 10.92 27.03
N SER A 74 -4.54 10.43 27.87
CA SER A 74 -5.79 9.85 27.40
C SER A 74 -6.71 10.95 26.82
N MET A 75 -7.77 10.58 26.09
CA MET A 75 -8.81 11.55 25.72
C MET A 75 -9.46 12.24 26.92
N SER A 76 -9.51 11.59 28.09
CA SER A 76 -10.04 12.17 29.33
C SER A 76 -9.06 13.17 29.98
N GLY A 77 -7.84 13.29 29.48
CA GLY A 77 -6.82 14.21 29.98
C GLY A 77 -5.91 13.63 31.07
N GLU A 78 -6.00 12.32 31.35
CA GLU A 78 -5.10 11.65 32.30
C GLU A 78 -3.72 11.45 31.67
N ASN A 79 -2.66 11.79 32.41
CA ASN A 79 -1.28 11.52 31.98
C ASN A 79 -1.00 10.01 31.98
N LEU A 80 -0.41 9.53 30.90
CA LEU A 80 0.00 8.15 30.70
C LEU A 80 1.53 8.09 30.79
N ASP A 81 2.05 7.75 31.97
CA ASP A 81 3.50 7.76 32.24
C ASP A 81 4.18 6.41 31.98
N SER A 82 3.42 5.37 31.65
CA SER A 82 3.92 4.02 31.38
C SER A 82 3.08 3.32 30.33
N GLY A 83 3.55 2.19 29.78
CA GLY A 83 2.84 1.43 28.75
C GLY A 83 3.60 1.41 27.41
N SER A 84 2.91 1.04 26.34
CA SER A 84 3.46 0.99 24.98
C SER A 84 2.60 1.80 24.03
N LEU A 85 3.22 2.57 23.15
CA LEU A 85 2.52 3.33 22.11
C LEU A 85 2.98 2.86 20.72
N TYR A 86 2.07 2.28 19.96
CA TYR A 86 2.23 2.14 18.51
C TYR A 86 2.09 3.50 17.87
N THR A 87 3.02 3.87 17.00
CA THR A 87 3.04 5.17 16.32
C THR A 87 2.73 5.07 14.83
N TYR A 88 2.60 3.87 14.25
CA TYR A 88 2.30 3.63 12.83
C TYR A 88 1.52 2.31 12.64
N PRO A 89 0.59 2.23 11.64
CA PRO A 89 0.14 3.30 10.73
C PRO A 89 -0.79 4.31 11.42
N LYS A 90 -1.39 3.90 12.53
CA LYS A 90 -2.20 4.74 13.43
C LYS A 90 -1.61 4.66 14.84
N CYS A 91 -1.88 5.69 15.65
CA CYS A 91 -1.52 5.62 17.05
C CYS A 91 -2.42 4.65 17.80
N PHE A 92 -1.82 3.77 18.59
CA PHE A 92 -2.55 2.86 19.47
C PHE A 92 -1.79 2.65 20.76
N TYR A 93 -2.45 2.93 21.88
CA TYR A 93 -1.84 2.79 23.20
C TYR A 93 -2.22 1.45 23.84
N ILE A 94 -1.24 0.81 24.46
CA ILE A 94 -1.37 -0.40 25.25
C ILE A 94 -0.91 -0.09 26.67
N LYS A 95 -1.78 -0.36 27.64
CA LYS A 95 -1.51 -0.08 29.06
C LYS A 95 -0.30 -0.83 29.62
N GLU A 96 -0.04 -2.04 29.11
CA GLU A 96 1.15 -2.80 29.49
C GLU A 96 2.38 -2.35 28.69
N SER A 97 3.53 -2.28 29.35
CA SER A 97 4.81 -1.97 28.70
C SER A 97 5.28 -3.13 27.83
N LEU A 98 6.04 -2.82 26.79
CA LEU A 98 6.48 -3.81 25.80
C LEU A 98 7.32 -4.90 26.47
N LYS A 99 8.17 -4.50 27.43
CA LYS A 99 8.99 -5.42 28.24
C LYS A 99 8.15 -6.40 29.07
N LYS A 100 7.00 -5.97 29.59
CA LYS A 100 6.08 -6.85 30.34
C LYS A 100 5.30 -7.78 29.41
N LEU A 101 4.81 -7.24 28.29
CA LEU A 101 4.09 -7.99 27.25
C LEU A 101 4.94 -9.12 26.65
N ILE A 102 6.23 -8.89 26.42
CA ILE A 102 7.15 -9.90 25.89
C ILE A 102 7.43 -11.01 26.92
N LYS A 103 7.55 -10.66 28.21
CA LYS A 103 7.82 -11.63 29.28
C LYS A 103 6.63 -12.54 29.57
N ASP A 104 5.40 -12.07 29.34
CA ASP A 104 4.18 -12.79 29.71
C ASP A 104 3.44 -13.32 28.45
N LYS A 105 3.98 -14.40 27.87
CA LYS A 105 3.49 -14.99 26.60
C LYS A 105 1.97 -15.28 26.59
N SER A 106 1.41 -15.63 27.74
CA SER A 106 -0.01 -15.96 27.91
C SER A 106 -0.94 -14.77 27.63
N LYS A 107 -0.57 -13.57 28.12
CA LYS A 107 -1.30 -12.32 27.90
C LYS A 107 -1.18 -11.83 26.46
N LEU A 108 -0.01 -12.03 25.85
CA LEU A 108 0.25 -11.54 24.49
C LEU A 108 -0.59 -12.25 23.42
N SER A 109 -0.79 -13.55 23.57
CA SER A 109 -1.59 -14.39 22.65
C SER A 109 -3.11 -14.11 22.69
N SER A 110 -3.60 -13.62 23.84
CA SER A 110 -5.01 -13.36 24.13
C SER A 110 -5.40 -11.89 23.95
N TYR A 111 -4.43 -10.98 23.98
CA TYR A 111 -4.66 -9.56 23.73
C TYR A 111 -5.08 -9.33 22.28
N LYS A 112 -6.37 -9.07 22.05
CA LYS A 112 -6.84 -8.50 20.80
C LYS A 112 -6.83 -6.98 20.97
N PRO A 113 -6.00 -6.23 20.24
CA PRO A 113 -6.16 -4.78 20.20
C PRO A 113 -7.57 -4.52 19.69
N ASN A 114 -8.44 -4.02 20.57
CA ASN A 114 -9.80 -3.71 20.16
C ASN A 114 -9.69 -2.43 19.35
N ILE A 115 -9.71 -2.55 18.02
CA ILE A 115 -9.56 -1.41 17.09
C ILE A 115 -10.68 -0.37 17.34
N ASN A 116 -11.82 -0.81 17.91
CA ASN A 116 -12.94 0.05 18.33
C ASN A 116 -12.81 0.61 19.75
N ILE A 117 -11.86 0.13 20.55
CA ILE A 117 -11.44 0.75 21.81
C ILE A 117 -9.96 1.13 21.66
N GLY A 118 -9.68 1.87 20.58
CA GLY A 118 -8.55 2.77 20.59
C GLY A 118 -8.81 3.79 21.68
N GLN A 119 -8.11 3.69 22.81
CA GLN A 119 -7.88 4.88 23.61
C GLN A 119 -7.13 5.83 22.68
N SER A 120 -7.86 6.71 22.00
CA SER A 120 -7.29 7.83 21.28
C SER A 120 -6.45 8.58 22.30
N VAL A 121 -5.14 8.43 22.19
CA VAL A 121 -4.22 9.17 23.05
C VAL A 121 -3.86 10.44 22.32
N LYS A 122 -3.65 11.51 23.09
CA LYS A 122 -2.99 12.69 22.58
C LYS A 122 -1.53 12.56 22.90
N PHE A 123 -0.69 12.68 21.88
CA PHE A 123 0.75 12.63 22.06
C PHE A 123 1.29 14.02 21.78
N HIS A 124 1.45 14.79 22.86
CA HIS A 124 1.94 16.15 22.80
C HIS A 124 3.46 16.17 22.67
N ILE A 125 3.93 16.67 21.54
CA ILE A 125 5.36 16.76 21.23
C ILE A 125 5.67 18.05 20.50
N LYS A 126 6.85 18.61 20.73
CA LYS A 126 7.31 19.79 20.01
C LYS A 126 7.72 19.41 18.57
N PRO A 127 7.27 20.13 17.52
CA PRO A 127 7.69 19.87 16.14
C PRO A 127 9.20 19.88 15.90
N SER A 128 9.95 20.60 16.74
CA SER A 128 11.40 20.63 16.80
C SER A 128 11.86 21.03 18.20
N PRO A 129 13.11 20.74 18.62
CA PRO A 129 13.58 21.05 19.98
C PRO A 129 13.39 22.53 20.37
N SER A 130 13.52 23.43 19.40
CA SER A 130 13.39 24.88 19.56
C SER A 130 11.96 25.41 19.44
N ALA A 131 10.95 24.56 19.24
CA ALA A 131 9.57 25.03 19.09
C ALA A 131 8.97 25.51 20.42
N ASN A 132 8.13 26.54 20.33
CA ASN A 132 7.45 27.13 21.50
C ASN A 132 6.13 26.43 21.85
N SER A 133 5.54 25.69 20.91
CA SER A 133 4.28 24.98 21.07
C SER A 133 4.44 23.49 20.76
N THR A 134 3.52 22.70 21.32
CA THR A 134 3.39 21.27 21.04
C THR A 134 2.30 21.01 20.01
N ILE A 135 2.45 19.95 19.24
CA ILE A 135 1.41 19.37 18.38
C ILE A 135 0.88 18.09 19.01
N ASP A 136 -0.34 17.68 18.64
CA ASP A 136 -0.80 16.32 18.90
C ASP A 136 -0.39 15.40 17.75
N PHE A 137 0.67 14.64 17.95
CA PHE A 137 1.20 13.69 16.98
C PHE A 137 0.17 12.62 16.61
N CYS A 138 -0.67 12.21 17.56
CA CYS A 138 -1.66 11.16 17.38
C CYS A 138 -3.03 11.66 16.91
N GLY A 139 -3.22 12.98 16.89
CA GLY A 139 -4.42 13.65 16.40
C GLY A 139 -4.67 13.46 14.91
N GLU A 140 -5.74 14.08 14.43
CA GLU A 140 -6.10 14.07 13.02
C GLU A 140 -5.26 15.09 12.24
N HIS A 141 -4.52 14.58 11.25
CA HIS A 141 -3.72 15.40 10.34
C HIS A 141 -4.35 15.36 8.96
N SER A 142 -4.88 16.51 8.52
CA SER A 142 -5.68 16.64 7.30
C SER A 142 -4.91 16.22 6.04
N GLU A 143 -3.61 16.50 5.97
CA GLU A 143 -2.77 16.08 4.84
C GLU A 143 -2.56 14.56 4.80
N LEU A 144 -2.30 13.94 5.95
CA LEU A 144 -2.16 12.49 6.06
C LEU A 144 -3.47 11.79 5.70
N GLN A 145 -4.61 12.29 6.19
CA GLN A 145 -5.94 11.79 5.85
C GLN A 145 -6.23 11.93 4.35
N ARG A 146 -6.01 13.13 3.78
CA ARG A 146 -6.18 13.40 2.34
C ARG A 146 -5.36 12.41 1.50
N ASN A 147 -4.09 12.22 1.84
CA ASN A 147 -3.24 11.30 1.09
C ASN A 147 -3.71 9.85 1.23
N ASN A 148 -4.17 9.42 2.40
CA ASN A 148 -4.76 8.08 2.59
C ASN A 148 -6.02 7.88 1.74
N TYR A 149 -6.89 8.89 1.65
CA TYR A 149 -8.05 8.84 0.76
C TYR A 149 -7.65 8.76 -0.71
N ILE A 150 -6.59 9.45 -1.14
CA ILE A 150 -6.07 9.35 -2.50
C ILE A 150 -5.53 7.94 -2.78
N ILE A 151 -4.74 7.38 -1.86
CA ILE A 151 -4.18 6.03 -1.99
C ILE A 151 -5.30 5.00 -2.16
N ILE A 152 -6.28 5.01 -1.24
CA ILE A 152 -7.40 4.07 -1.24
C ILE A 152 -8.29 4.30 -2.46
N GLY A 153 -8.66 5.55 -2.75
CA GLY A 153 -9.53 5.90 -3.86
C GLY A 153 -8.95 5.51 -5.22
N ALA A 154 -7.69 5.87 -5.47
CA ALA A 154 -7.00 5.47 -6.69
C ALA A 154 -6.79 3.94 -6.74
N GLY A 155 -6.50 3.31 -5.61
CA GLY A 155 -6.39 1.84 -5.53
C GLY A 155 -7.69 1.13 -5.91
N VAL A 156 -8.84 1.60 -5.41
CA VAL A 156 -10.17 1.05 -5.76
C VAL A 156 -10.47 1.23 -7.25
N VAL A 157 -10.19 2.40 -7.81
CA VAL A 157 -10.39 2.65 -9.26
C VAL A 157 -9.53 1.69 -10.09
N ALA A 158 -8.26 1.50 -9.74
CA ALA A 158 -7.37 0.57 -10.42
C ALA A 158 -7.88 -0.88 -10.36
N LEU A 159 -8.40 -1.31 -9.21
CA LEU A 159 -8.99 -2.65 -9.04
C LEU A 159 -10.23 -2.86 -9.92
N VAL A 160 -11.15 -1.89 -9.95
CA VAL A 160 -12.36 -1.97 -10.79
C VAL A 160 -11.98 -2.05 -12.27
N ILE A 161 -11.04 -1.21 -12.71
CA ILE A 161 -10.53 -1.25 -14.09
C ILE A 161 -9.91 -2.61 -14.41
N LEU A 162 -9.13 -3.18 -13.50
CA LEU A 162 -8.52 -4.49 -13.69
C LEU A 162 -9.58 -5.60 -13.86
N SER A 163 -10.64 -5.58 -13.06
CA SER A 163 -11.76 -6.52 -13.20
C SER A 163 -12.42 -6.41 -14.59
N LEU A 164 -12.63 -5.18 -15.08
CA LEU A 164 -13.17 -4.95 -16.43
C LEU A 164 -12.23 -5.47 -17.52
N ILE A 165 -10.92 -5.24 -17.38
CA ILE A 165 -9.91 -5.75 -18.31
C ILE A 165 -9.96 -7.28 -18.40
N ILE A 166 -10.07 -7.97 -17.26
CA ILE A 166 -10.14 -9.43 -17.22
C ILE A 166 -11.36 -9.92 -18.00
N ILE A 167 -12.54 -9.36 -17.74
CA ILE A 167 -13.80 -9.73 -18.42
C ILE A 167 -13.68 -9.50 -19.94
N LEU A 168 -13.20 -8.33 -20.35
CA LEU A 168 -13.05 -8.00 -21.77
C LEU A 168 -11.99 -8.86 -22.46
N THR A 169 -10.93 -9.25 -21.75
CA THR A 169 -9.91 -10.16 -22.27
C THR A 169 -10.49 -11.55 -22.50
N ILE A 170 -11.32 -12.06 -21.58
CA ILE A 170 -12.06 -13.32 -21.77
C ILE A 170 -12.95 -13.24 -23.02
N PHE A 171 -13.65 -12.12 -23.24
CA PHE A 171 -14.46 -11.92 -24.44
C PHE A 171 -13.63 -11.95 -25.72
N ILE A 172 -12.43 -11.35 -25.74
CA ILE A 172 -11.49 -11.42 -26.88
C ILE A 172 -11.10 -12.87 -27.17
N LEU A 173 -10.77 -13.64 -26.13
CA LEU A 173 -10.31 -15.02 -26.25
C LEU A 173 -11.41 -15.96 -26.76
N CYS A 174 -12.62 -15.85 -26.20
CA CYS A 174 -13.81 -16.59 -26.63
C CYS A 174 -14.35 -16.11 -27.98
N GLY A 175 -13.85 -14.99 -28.51
CA GLY A 175 -14.24 -14.48 -29.82
C GLY A 175 -15.60 -13.77 -29.85
N PHE A 176 -16.13 -13.36 -28.71
CA PHE A 176 -17.32 -12.55 -28.63
C PHE A 176 -17.08 -11.16 -29.25
N CYS A 177 -18.13 -10.57 -29.84
CA CYS A 177 -18.10 -9.27 -30.53
C CYS A 177 -17.06 -9.18 -31.65
N SER A 178 -17.12 -10.10 -32.61
CA SER A 178 -16.17 -10.17 -33.71
C SER A 178 -16.16 -8.91 -34.61
N GLY A 179 -17.23 -8.12 -34.64
CA GLY A 179 -17.27 -6.85 -35.37
C GLY A 179 -16.56 -5.67 -34.68
N SER A 180 -16.14 -5.82 -33.43
CA SER A 180 -15.63 -4.71 -32.61
C SER A 180 -14.14 -4.86 -32.27
N ASN A 181 -13.46 -3.74 -32.09
CA ASN A 181 -12.06 -3.71 -31.66
C ASN A 181 -11.94 -3.68 -30.13
N ILE A 182 -12.40 -4.73 -29.45
CA ILE A 182 -12.30 -4.85 -27.99
C ILE A 182 -10.85 -4.66 -27.47
N PRO A 183 -9.78 -5.18 -28.13
CA PRO A 183 -8.41 -4.95 -27.66
C PRO A 183 -8.04 -3.46 -27.54
N LEU A 184 -8.61 -2.59 -28.38
CA LEU A 184 -8.40 -1.14 -28.25
C LEU A 184 -9.05 -0.58 -26.98
N VAL A 185 -10.27 -1.02 -26.68
CA VAL A 185 -10.98 -0.62 -25.44
C VAL A 185 -10.17 -1.05 -24.23
N VAL A 186 -9.70 -2.30 -24.22
CA VAL A 186 -8.84 -2.85 -23.15
C VAL A 186 -7.55 -2.04 -22.99
N ALA A 187 -6.91 -1.66 -24.08
CA ALA A 187 -5.69 -0.85 -24.03
C ALA A 187 -5.96 0.53 -23.41
N VAL A 188 -7.03 1.22 -23.83
CA VAL A 188 -7.38 2.57 -23.32
C VAL A 188 -7.73 2.53 -21.83
N ILE A 189 -8.61 1.62 -21.40
CA ILE A 189 -8.93 1.50 -19.98
C ILE A 189 -7.71 1.04 -19.17
N GLY A 190 -6.84 0.22 -19.76
CA GLY A 190 -5.58 -0.20 -19.16
C GLY A 190 -4.64 0.96 -18.87
N VAL A 191 -4.52 1.95 -19.77
CA VAL A 191 -3.77 3.18 -19.50
C VAL A 191 -4.35 3.93 -18.30
N ILE A 192 -5.67 4.03 -18.18
CA ILE A 192 -6.32 4.69 -17.03
C ILE A 192 -6.00 3.91 -15.74
N GLY A 193 -6.06 2.58 -15.78
CA GLY A 193 -5.68 1.71 -14.66
C GLY A 193 -4.22 1.89 -14.26
N PHE A 194 -3.30 1.96 -15.22
CA PHE A 194 -1.88 2.23 -14.98
C PHE A 194 -1.65 3.57 -14.30
N CYS A 195 -2.26 4.65 -14.82
CA CYS A 195 -2.13 5.98 -14.25
C CYS A 195 -2.68 6.02 -12.81
N SER A 196 -3.84 5.41 -12.58
CA SER A 196 -4.46 5.33 -11.27
C SER A 196 -3.59 4.54 -10.27
N GLY A 197 -3.06 3.38 -10.68
CA GLY A 197 -2.13 2.59 -9.88
C GLY A 197 -0.84 3.35 -9.57
N THR A 198 -0.29 4.09 -10.53
CA THR A 198 0.92 4.91 -10.36
C THR A 198 0.69 6.02 -9.34
N VAL A 199 -0.47 6.71 -9.39
CA VAL A 199 -0.85 7.72 -8.40
C VAL A 199 -0.97 7.08 -7.01
N SER A 200 -1.67 5.95 -6.88
CA SER A 200 -1.81 5.24 -5.60
C SER A 200 -0.45 4.87 -5.01
N PHE A 201 0.44 4.28 -5.82
CA PHE A 201 1.78 3.88 -5.42
C PHE A 201 2.67 5.08 -5.06
N GLY A 202 2.63 6.16 -5.84
CA GLY A 202 3.38 7.39 -5.57
C GLY A 202 2.96 8.08 -4.27
N PHE A 203 1.66 8.15 -3.99
CA PHE A 203 1.18 8.68 -2.71
C PHE A 203 1.50 7.76 -1.54
N PHE A 204 1.44 6.44 -1.71
CA PHE A 204 1.87 5.48 -0.69
C PHE A 204 3.35 5.65 -0.32
N LEU A 205 4.21 5.81 -1.33
CA LEU A 205 5.62 6.12 -1.18
C LEU A 205 5.83 7.41 -0.40
N HIS A 206 5.17 8.48 -0.84
CA HIS A 206 5.27 9.80 -0.22
C HIS A 206 4.80 9.78 1.25
N ASN A 207 3.66 9.14 1.53
CA ASN A 207 3.12 9.03 2.88
C ASN A 207 4.05 8.29 3.83
N THR A 208 4.69 7.23 3.36
CA THR A 208 5.57 6.42 4.23
C THR A 208 6.89 7.14 4.50
N LEU A 209 7.47 7.80 3.49
CA LEU A 209 8.73 8.55 3.65
C LEU A 209 8.56 9.82 4.48
N ASN A 210 7.43 10.52 4.32
CA ASN A 210 7.17 11.78 5.01
C ASN A 210 6.21 11.62 6.20
N TYR A 211 6.02 10.40 6.71
CA TYR A 211 5.02 10.09 7.72
C TYR A 211 5.08 11.02 8.94
N TYR A 212 6.29 11.25 9.44
CA TYR A 212 6.54 12.12 10.59
C TYR A 212 6.24 13.59 10.31
N THR A 213 6.62 14.07 9.13
CA THR A 213 6.36 15.44 8.69
C THR A 213 4.88 15.67 8.44
N LEU A 214 4.18 14.71 7.85
CA LEU A 214 2.73 14.74 7.64
C LEU A 214 1.93 14.67 8.95
N ARG A 215 2.57 14.25 10.06
CA ARG A 215 2.04 14.33 11.43
C ARG A 215 2.51 15.57 12.19
N GLY A 216 3.12 16.55 11.50
CA GLY A 216 3.47 17.86 12.02
C GLY A 216 4.90 18.01 12.57
N LEU A 217 5.74 16.97 12.56
CA LEU A 217 7.15 17.12 12.93
C LEU A 217 7.91 17.90 11.85
N LYS A 218 8.95 18.65 12.23
CA LYS A 218 9.71 19.47 11.27
C LYS A 218 10.43 18.63 10.22
N SER A 219 10.94 17.46 10.59
CA SER A 219 11.60 16.52 9.68
C SER A 219 11.63 15.11 10.26
N ALA A 220 11.98 14.13 9.44
CA ALA A 220 12.25 12.76 9.87
C ALA A 220 13.46 12.69 10.84
N ASP A 221 14.46 13.57 10.66
CA ASP A 221 15.64 13.59 11.54
C ASP A 221 15.27 13.98 12.98
N VAL A 222 14.36 14.96 13.14
CA VAL A 222 13.83 15.32 14.46
C VAL A 222 13.11 14.13 15.11
N ALA A 223 12.37 13.35 14.33
CA ALA A 223 11.71 12.14 14.85
C ALA A 223 12.74 11.12 15.37
N VAL A 224 13.83 10.92 14.64
CA VAL A 224 14.93 10.02 15.05
C VAL A 224 15.67 10.56 16.28
N GLU A 225 15.91 11.87 16.34
CA GLU A 225 16.50 12.54 17.50
C GLU A 225 15.69 12.29 18.78
N TYR A 226 14.36 12.39 18.68
CA TYR A 226 13.45 12.07 19.79
C TYR A 226 13.38 10.57 20.11
N GLY A 227 13.94 9.71 19.26
CA GLY A 227 13.91 8.25 19.43
C GLY A 227 12.64 7.59 18.88
N LEU A 228 11.93 8.24 17.94
CA LEU A 228 10.85 7.59 17.20
C LEU A 228 11.42 6.59 16.17
N PRO A 229 10.73 5.46 15.93
CA PRO A 229 11.22 4.42 15.02
C PRO A 229 11.37 4.91 13.58
N LYS A 230 12.48 4.61 12.89
CA LYS A 230 12.64 5.05 11.49
C LYS A 230 11.52 4.48 10.60
N GLN A 231 10.76 5.37 9.95
CA GLN A 231 9.78 4.96 8.95
C GLN A 231 10.44 4.86 7.57
N GLY A 232 10.02 3.85 6.82
CA GLY A 232 10.54 3.57 5.50
C GLY A 232 9.74 2.50 4.79
N ASN A 233 9.88 2.50 3.46
CA ASN A 233 9.30 1.47 2.61
C ASN A 233 10.23 0.26 2.57
N ASN A 234 9.65 -0.93 2.70
CA ASN A 234 10.40 -2.15 2.45
C ASN A 234 10.78 -2.18 0.96
N ILE A 235 12.07 -2.36 0.66
CA ILE A 235 12.59 -2.47 -0.70
C ILE A 235 11.88 -3.57 -1.52
N PHE A 236 11.51 -4.69 -0.90
CA PHE A 236 10.75 -5.76 -1.53
C PHE A 236 9.33 -5.32 -1.91
N TYR A 237 8.64 -4.56 -1.05
CA TYR A 237 7.34 -3.97 -1.39
C TYR A 237 7.44 -2.92 -2.50
N LEU A 238 8.53 -2.15 -2.52
CA LEU A 238 8.80 -1.20 -3.61
C LEU A 238 8.96 -1.92 -4.93
N PHE A 239 9.82 -2.92 -4.98
CA PHE A 239 10.03 -3.71 -6.19
C PHE A 239 8.78 -4.46 -6.61
N ALA A 240 8.01 -5.03 -5.67
CA ALA A 240 6.73 -5.65 -5.98
C ALA A 240 5.76 -4.66 -6.65
N GLY A 241 5.61 -3.45 -6.09
CA GLY A 241 4.78 -2.39 -6.68
C GLY A 241 5.24 -1.97 -8.07
N ILE A 242 6.54 -1.82 -8.28
CA ILE A 242 7.13 -1.52 -9.59
C ILE A 242 6.86 -2.66 -10.58
N CYS A 243 7.01 -3.92 -10.18
CA CYS A 243 6.71 -5.08 -11.01
C CYS A 243 5.24 -5.14 -11.42
N VAL A 244 4.30 -4.80 -10.53
CA VAL A 244 2.86 -4.73 -10.87
C VAL A 244 2.61 -3.65 -11.92
N LEU A 245 3.16 -2.45 -11.75
CA LEU A 245 3.02 -1.35 -12.73
C LEU A 245 3.66 -1.72 -14.06
N PHE A 246 4.83 -2.35 -14.03
CA PHE A 246 5.53 -2.82 -15.22
C PHE A 246 4.75 -3.94 -15.94
N SER A 247 4.14 -4.86 -15.21
CA SER A 247 3.26 -5.86 -15.80
C SER A 247 2.09 -5.20 -16.54
N ASN A 248 1.50 -4.16 -15.97
CA ASN A 248 0.36 -3.48 -16.57
C ASN A 248 0.77 -2.74 -17.86
N ILE A 249 1.90 -2.01 -17.86
CA ILE A 249 2.34 -1.30 -19.06
C ILE A 249 2.68 -2.27 -20.20
N VAL A 250 3.32 -3.39 -19.88
CA VAL A 250 3.64 -4.47 -20.85
C VAL A 250 2.35 -5.04 -21.45
N PHE A 251 1.34 -5.33 -20.62
CA PHE A 251 0.02 -5.77 -21.06
C PHE A 251 -0.64 -4.76 -22.01
N VAL A 252 -0.67 -3.48 -21.63
CA VAL A 252 -1.29 -2.40 -22.41
C VAL A 252 -0.64 -2.24 -23.78
N VAL A 253 0.70 -2.25 -23.85
CA VAL A 253 1.45 -2.16 -25.12
C VAL A 253 1.11 -3.32 -26.06
N MET A 254 1.01 -4.54 -25.52
CA MET A 254 0.60 -5.69 -26.32
C MET A 254 -0.85 -5.61 -26.75
N MET A 255 -1.75 -5.05 -25.93
CA MET A 255 -3.14 -4.84 -26.33
C MET A 255 -3.29 -3.79 -27.44
N PHE A 256 -2.45 -2.74 -27.46
CA PHE A 256 -2.38 -1.84 -28.62
C PHE A 256 -1.93 -2.56 -29.90
N THR A 257 -1.00 -3.52 -29.76
CA THR A 257 -0.56 -4.34 -30.89
C THR A 257 -1.67 -5.27 -31.38
N ALA A 258 -2.36 -5.94 -30.45
CA ALA A 258 -3.53 -6.77 -30.76
C ALA A 258 -4.67 -5.96 -31.39
N ALA A 259 -4.87 -4.70 -30.97
CA ALA A 259 -5.86 -3.80 -31.53
C ALA A 259 -5.58 -3.44 -32.99
N ARG A 260 -4.31 -3.22 -33.35
CA ARG A 260 -3.91 -2.98 -34.75
C ARG A 260 -4.16 -4.20 -35.62
N GLN A 261 -3.80 -5.39 -35.13
CA GLN A 261 -4.09 -6.65 -35.82
C GLN A 261 -5.59 -6.86 -35.98
N ARG A 262 -6.37 -6.58 -34.93
CA ARG A 262 -7.81 -6.76 -34.95
C ARG A 262 -8.50 -5.84 -35.97
N LYS A 263 -8.06 -4.58 -36.07
CA LYS A 263 -8.55 -3.64 -37.08
C LYS A 263 -8.38 -4.21 -38.50
N ARG A 264 -7.22 -4.80 -38.81
CA ARG A 264 -6.97 -5.44 -40.12
C ARG A 264 -7.88 -6.65 -40.35
N GLU A 265 -8.07 -7.49 -39.34
CA GLU A 265 -8.97 -8.65 -39.43
C GLU A 265 -10.42 -8.26 -39.71
N ILE A 266 -10.92 -7.20 -39.07
CA ILE A 266 -12.28 -6.69 -39.29
C ILE A 266 -12.44 -6.17 -40.72
N ILE A 267 -11.49 -5.37 -41.21
CA ILE A 267 -11.51 -4.84 -42.58
C ILE A 267 -11.52 -5.98 -43.60
N LEU A 268 -10.61 -6.95 -43.46
CA LEU A 268 -10.54 -8.12 -44.35
C LEU A 268 -11.84 -8.93 -44.35
N SER A 269 -12.42 -9.15 -43.15
CA SER A 269 -13.70 -9.87 -43.03
C SER A 269 -14.85 -9.14 -43.73
N ALA A 270 -14.91 -7.81 -43.61
CA ALA A 270 -15.90 -7.00 -44.32
C ALA A 270 -15.69 -7.07 -45.83
N THR A 271 -14.45 -6.90 -46.31
CA THR A 271 -14.14 -6.99 -47.74
C THR A 271 -14.52 -8.35 -48.35
N HIS A 272 -14.32 -9.46 -47.64
CA HIS A 272 -14.75 -10.79 -48.10
C HIS A 272 -16.28 -10.95 -48.14
N GLN A 273 -17.03 -10.31 -47.23
CA GLN A 273 -18.49 -10.35 -47.25
C GLN A 273 -19.10 -9.55 -48.40
N PHE A 274 -18.45 -8.47 -48.83
CA PHE A 274 -18.90 -7.61 -49.92
C PHE A 274 -18.26 -7.92 -51.28
N ALA A 275 -17.36 -8.92 -51.36
CA ALA A 275 -16.81 -9.37 -52.62
C ALA A 275 -17.90 -10.10 -53.44
N PRO A 276 -18.07 -9.78 -54.74
CA PRO A 276 -19.06 -10.46 -55.57
C PRO A 276 -18.74 -11.95 -55.60
N LYS A 277 -19.71 -12.80 -55.23
CA LYS A 277 -19.61 -14.24 -55.44
C LYS A 277 -19.57 -14.47 -56.94
N ILE A 278 -18.40 -14.87 -57.46
CA ILE A 278 -18.31 -15.45 -58.80
C ILE A 278 -19.02 -16.80 -58.70
N ILE A 279 -20.29 -16.82 -59.12
CA ILE A 279 -21.05 -18.05 -59.32
C ILE A 279 -20.51 -18.64 -60.63
N HIS A 280 -19.76 -19.73 -60.53
CA HIS A 280 -19.39 -20.55 -61.69
C HIS A 280 -20.53 -21.49 -62.05
#